data_AF-A0A952RLS6-F1
#
_entry.id   AF-A0A952RLS6-F1
#
_cell.length_a   1.000
_cell.length_b   1.000
_cell.length_c   1.000
_cell.angle_alpha   90.00
_cell.angle_beta   90.00
_cell.angle_gamma   90.00
#
_symmetry.space_group_name_H-M   'P 1'
#
loop_
_entity.id
_entity.type
_entity.pdbx_description
1 polymer ?
#
loop_
_entity_poly.entity_id
_entity_poly.type
_entity_poly.pdbx_seq_one_letter_code
_entity_poly.pdbx_strand_id
1 'polypeptide(L)'
;MRLALLLVFLPPAAATTLACNCAETGSPVEIASSTLDREPELRLTGDARLECMRRDKANRCDVYWIVPAKAGTVTIALDFPDGVRVEDVIEYGTDDAYPCRGNIRPVHDHITRF
;
A
#
# COMPACT_ATOMS: atom_id res chain seq x y z
N MET A 1 15.87 62.73 -21.54
CA MET A 1 15.17 61.63 -22.22
C MET A 1 15.09 60.45 -21.26
N ARG A 2 13.90 60.11 -20.76
CA ARG A 2 13.67 58.99 -19.83
C ARG A 2 13.44 57.73 -20.67
N LEU A 3 14.37 56.77 -20.63
CA LEU A 3 14.21 55.45 -21.22
C LEU A 3 13.36 54.60 -20.28
N ALA A 4 12.15 54.25 -20.70
CA ALA A 4 11.34 53.20 -20.09
C ALA A 4 11.85 51.85 -20.61
N LEU A 5 12.32 50.97 -19.73
CA LEU A 5 12.66 49.58 -20.09
C LEU A 5 11.50 48.68 -19.67
N LEU A 6 10.98 47.94 -20.65
CA LEU A 6 9.86 47.02 -20.55
C LEU A 6 10.12 45.93 -19.51
N LEU A 7 9.13 45.71 -18.64
CA LEU A 7 8.95 44.49 -17.86
C LEU A 7 8.69 43.31 -18.81
N VAL A 8 9.68 42.42 -18.95
CA VAL A 8 9.47 41.09 -19.53
C VAL A 8 8.84 40.20 -18.46
N PHE A 9 7.52 40.08 -18.48
CA PHE A 9 6.81 39.01 -17.79
C PHE A 9 7.14 37.68 -18.48
N LEU A 10 8.16 36.98 -17.99
CA LEU A 10 8.26 35.55 -18.25
C LEU A 10 7.06 34.88 -17.56
N PRO A 11 6.26 34.06 -18.25
CA PRO A 11 5.30 33.20 -17.55
C PRO A 11 6.11 32.31 -16.59
N PRO A 12 5.63 32.07 -15.35
CA PRO A 12 6.25 31.04 -14.53
C PRO A 12 6.19 29.76 -15.34
N ALA A 13 7.35 29.12 -15.54
CA ALA A 13 7.40 27.77 -16.04
C ALA A 13 6.34 26.99 -15.26
N ALA A 14 5.27 26.57 -15.93
CA ALA A 14 4.32 25.64 -15.37
C ALA A 14 5.17 24.41 -15.10
N ALA A 15 5.61 24.25 -13.84
CA ALA A 15 6.08 22.99 -13.36
C ALA A 15 4.94 22.03 -13.66
N THR A 16 5.11 21.23 -14.71
CA THR A 16 4.32 20.05 -14.90
C THR A 16 4.60 19.22 -13.66
N THR A 17 3.75 19.38 -12.65
CA THR A 17 3.55 18.33 -11.67
C THR A 17 3.07 17.16 -12.51
N LEU A 18 4.03 16.34 -12.97
CA LEU A 18 3.77 14.95 -13.29
C LEU A 18 3.11 14.42 -12.03
N ALA A 19 1.77 14.45 -12.01
CA ALA A 19 0.99 13.83 -10.97
C ALA A 19 1.50 12.41 -10.97
N CYS A 20 2.24 12.07 -9.93
CA CYS A 20 2.80 10.74 -9.80
C CYS A 20 1.61 9.81 -9.65
N ASN A 21 1.13 9.26 -10.77
CA ASN A 21 0.06 8.27 -10.77
C ASN A 21 0.67 6.93 -10.39
N CYS A 22 1.10 6.90 -9.14
CA CYS A 22 1.98 5.90 -8.62
C CYS A 22 1.08 5.00 -7.78
N ALA A 23 0.94 3.75 -8.20
CA ALA A 23 0.10 2.78 -7.52
C ALA A 23 0.46 2.77 -6.02
N GLU A 24 -0.56 2.64 -5.17
CA GLU A 24 -0.40 2.71 -3.73
C GLU A 24 0.67 1.71 -3.25
N THR A 25 1.45 2.13 -2.25
CA THR A 25 2.54 1.33 -1.70
C THR A 25 1.97 0.23 -0.83
N GLY A 26 1.63 -0.91 -1.44
CA GLY A 26 1.31 -2.11 -0.70
C GLY A 26 0.31 -3.01 -1.40
N SER A 27 0.08 -4.17 -0.79
CA SER A 27 -0.96 -5.10 -1.23
C SER A 27 -2.16 -4.99 -0.29
N PRO A 28 -3.37 -4.78 -0.81
CA PRO A 28 -4.57 -4.75 0.00
C PRO A 28 -4.90 -6.14 0.54
N VAL A 29 -5.27 -6.17 1.81
CA VAL A 29 -5.82 -7.32 2.50
C VAL A 29 -7.17 -6.94 3.04
N GLU A 30 -8.21 -7.60 2.54
CA GLU A 30 -9.59 -7.37 2.95
C GLU A 30 -10.03 -8.53 3.86
N ILE A 31 -10.55 -8.22 5.04
CA ILE A 31 -11.07 -9.20 5.98
C ILE A 31 -12.55 -8.95 6.18
N ALA A 32 -13.38 -9.94 5.87
CA ALA A 32 -14.83 -9.83 6.08
C ALA A 32 -15.15 -9.62 7.56
N SER A 33 -16.18 -8.81 7.86
CA SER A 33 -16.62 -8.58 9.25
C SER A 33 -17.00 -9.88 9.96
N SER A 34 -17.60 -10.84 9.25
CA SER A 34 -17.91 -12.18 9.79
C SER A 34 -16.67 -12.98 10.16
N THR A 35 -15.56 -12.75 9.45
CA THR A 35 -14.26 -13.34 9.76
C THR A 35 -13.68 -12.69 11.02
N LEU A 36 -13.76 -11.36 11.13
CA LEU A 36 -13.34 -10.62 12.33
C LEU A 36 -14.19 -10.93 13.57
N ASP A 37 -15.47 -11.28 13.42
CA ASP A 37 -16.37 -11.66 14.52
C ASP A 37 -15.96 -12.97 15.19
N ARG A 38 -15.14 -13.79 14.52
CA ARG A 38 -14.51 -14.99 15.11
C ARG A 38 -13.24 -14.69 15.90
N GLU A 39 -12.90 -13.41 16.05
CA GLU A 39 -11.73 -12.90 16.78
C GLU A 39 -10.41 -13.59 16.37
N PRO A 40 -10.06 -13.66 15.07
CA PRO A 40 -8.81 -14.25 14.63
C PRO A 40 -7.60 -13.43 15.08
N GLU A 41 -6.49 -14.12 15.36
CA GLU A 41 -5.18 -13.49 15.51
C GLU A 41 -4.57 -13.28 14.12
N LEU A 42 -4.26 -12.03 13.79
CA LEU A 42 -3.58 -11.67 12.55
C LEU A 42 -2.07 -11.79 12.71
N ARG A 43 -1.45 -12.63 11.88
CA ARG A 43 0.00 -12.83 11.86
C ARG A 43 0.58 -12.44 10.51
N LEU A 44 1.72 -11.73 10.58
CA LEU A 44 2.52 -11.37 9.42
C LEU A 44 3.93 -11.92 9.62
N THR A 45 4.44 -12.60 8.61
CA THR A 45 5.83 -13.07 8.57
C THR A 45 6.52 -12.54 7.32
N GLY A 46 7.84 -12.38 7.41
CA GLY A 46 8.62 -11.64 6.42
C GLY A 46 8.98 -10.24 6.91
N ASP A 47 9.76 -9.52 6.10
CA ASP A 47 10.22 -8.16 6.42
C ASP A 47 9.20 -7.13 5.91
N ALA A 48 8.07 -7.06 6.60
CA ALA A 48 6.94 -6.24 6.22
C ALA A 48 6.16 -5.76 7.46
N ARG A 49 5.33 -4.74 7.26
CA ARG A 49 4.41 -4.22 8.28
C ARG A 49 3.00 -4.08 7.70
N LEU A 50 2.00 -4.07 8.59
CA LEU A 50 0.62 -3.79 8.23
C LEU A 50 0.25 -2.36 8.60
N GLU A 51 -0.41 -1.67 7.66
CA GLU A 51 -1.08 -0.40 7.91
C GLU A 51 -2.59 -0.58 7.85
N CYS A 52 -3.31 -0.07 8.83
CA CYS A 52 -4.77 -0.10 8.81
C CYS A 52 -5.31 1.00 7.91
N MET A 53 -6.00 0.60 6.84
CA MET A 53 -6.52 1.50 5.80
C MET A 53 -7.98 1.83 6.00
N ARG A 54 -8.75 0.86 6.49
CA ARG A 54 -10.17 1.00 6.76
C ARG A 54 -10.52 0.29 8.04
N ARG A 55 -11.53 0.82 8.71
CA ARG A 55 -12.16 0.19 9.88
C ARG A 55 -13.62 -0.09 9.58
N ASP A 56 -14.11 -1.19 10.13
CA ASP A 56 -15.52 -1.55 10.12
C ASP A 56 -16.34 -0.71 11.11
N LYS A 57 -17.65 -0.99 11.19
CA LYS A 57 -18.58 -0.30 12.11
C LYS A 57 -18.28 -0.55 13.59
N ALA A 58 -17.56 -1.61 13.93
CA ALA A 58 -17.12 -1.94 15.28
C ALA A 58 -15.71 -1.36 15.59
N ASN A 59 -15.19 -0.49 14.72
CA ASN A 59 -13.87 0.14 14.83
C ASN A 59 -12.70 -0.86 14.75
N ARG A 60 -12.91 -2.05 14.18
CA ARG A 60 -11.86 -3.04 13.89
C ARG A 60 -11.31 -2.80 12.49
N CYS A 61 -10.01 -2.99 12.27
CA CYS A 61 -9.44 -2.85 10.93
C CYS A 61 -9.90 -4.00 10.03
N ASP A 62 -10.62 -3.68 8.96
CA ASP A 62 -11.14 -4.65 7.97
C ASP A 62 -10.38 -4.58 6.65
N VAL A 63 -9.59 -3.53 6.43
CA VAL A 63 -8.62 -3.45 5.32
C VAL A 63 -7.26 -3.04 5.84
N TYR A 64 -6.26 -3.83 5.46
CA TYR A 64 -4.86 -3.54 5.70
C TYR A 64 -4.11 -3.35 4.39
N TRP A 65 -3.04 -2.56 4.44
CA TRP A 65 -1.95 -2.64 3.47
C TRP A 65 -0.77 -3.39 4.03
N ILE A 66 -0.30 -4.38 3.28
CA ILE A 66 1.02 -4.97 3.50
C ILE A 66 2.04 -4.04 2.86
N VAL A 67 2.94 -3.51 3.69
CA VAL A 67 4.04 -2.64 3.28
C VAL A 67 5.36 -3.40 3.50
N PRO A 68 5.93 -4.02 2.46
CA PRO A 68 7.21 -4.70 2.56
C PRO A 68 8.37 -3.71 2.66
N ALA A 69 9.38 -4.04 3.46
CA ALA A 69 10.60 -3.24 3.56
C ALA A 69 11.62 -3.57 2.44
N LYS A 70 11.56 -4.78 1.89
CA LYS A 70 12.43 -5.28 0.82
C LYS A 70 11.75 -6.35 -0.01
N ALA A 71 12.33 -6.67 -1.17
CA ALA A 71 11.91 -7.81 -1.99
C ALA A 71 12.06 -9.12 -1.21
N GLY A 72 11.17 -10.07 -1.49
CA GLY A 72 11.09 -11.36 -0.83
C GLY A 72 9.64 -11.78 -0.58
N THR A 73 9.50 -12.89 0.14
CA THR A 73 8.20 -13.47 0.46
C THR A 73 7.64 -12.91 1.76
N VAL A 74 6.36 -12.52 1.73
CA VAL A 74 5.58 -12.17 2.90
C VAL A 74 4.42 -13.15 3.01
N THR A 75 4.17 -13.65 4.20
CA THR A 75 2.99 -14.49 4.49
C THR A 75 2.12 -13.79 5.50
N ILE A 76 0.84 -13.67 5.19
CA ILE A 76 -0.19 -13.17 6.09
C ILE A 76 -1.15 -14.32 6.44
N ALA A 77 -1.48 -14.44 7.72
CA ALA A 77 -2.35 -15.50 8.21
C ALA A 77 -3.35 -14.99 9.24
N LEU A 78 -4.52 -15.63 9.26
CA LEU A 78 -5.48 -15.55 10.35
C LEU A 78 -5.50 -16.89 11.07
N ASP A 79 -5.12 -16.87 12.35
CA ASP A 79 -5.23 -18.01 13.25
C ASP A 79 -6.52 -17.86 14.07
N PHE A 80 -7.45 -18.81 13.95
CA PHE A 80 -8.73 -18.79 14.65
C PHE A 80 -8.68 -19.55 16.00
N PRO A 81 -9.53 -19.18 16.97
CA PRO A 81 -9.59 -19.88 18.28
C PRO A 81 -9.95 -21.37 18.19
N ASP A 82 -10.61 -21.81 17.12
CA ASP A 82 -10.95 -23.21 16.85
C ASP A 82 -9.79 -24.02 16.24
N GLY A 83 -8.61 -23.42 16.10
CA GLY A 83 -7.40 -24.04 15.56
C GLY A 83 -7.34 -24.05 14.03
N VAL A 84 -8.33 -23.47 13.35
CA VAL A 84 -8.25 -23.25 11.89
C VAL A 84 -7.25 -22.14 11.61
N ARG A 85 -6.45 -22.33 10.57
CA ARG A 85 -5.56 -21.30 10.01
C ARG A 85 -5.89 -21.10 8.53
N VAL A 86 -6.00 -19.85 8.13
CA VAL A 86 -6.02 -19.46 6.70
C VAL A 86 -4.86 -18.52 6.46
N GLU A 87 -4.15 -18.69 5.36
CA GLU A 87 -3.00 -17.88 5.04
C GLU A 87 -2.89 -17.64 3.55
N ASP A 88 -2.13 -16.60 3.22
CA ASP A 88 -1.81 -16.20 1.87
C ASP A 88 -0.35 -15.78 1.79
N VAL A 89 0.28 -16.05 0.65
CA VAL A 89 1.71 -15.90 0.43
C VAL A 89 1.91 -15.01 -0.78
N ILE A 90 2.63 -13.91 -0.58
CA ILE A 90 2.86 -12.89 -1.60
C ILE A 90 4.36 -12.77 -1.82
N GLU A 91 4.78 -12.90 -3.07
CA GLU A 91 6.15 -12.61 -3.47
C GLU A 91 6.24 -11.15 -3.91
N TYR A 92 7.20 -10.43 -3.34
CA TYR A 92 7.52 -9.06 -3.71
C TYR A 92 8.85 -8.99 -4.45
N GLY A 93 8.85 -8.29 -5.59
CA GLY A 93 10.02 -7.97 -6.38
C GLY A 93 10.37 -6.48 -6.33
N THR A 94 11.51 -6.16 -6.92
CA THR A 94 11.91 -4.78 -7.21
C THR A 94 11.42 -4.38 -8.60
N ASP A 95 10.65 -3.31 -8.67
CA ASP A 95 10.15 -2.67 -9.87
C ASP A 95 10.48 -1.16 -9.85
N ASP A 96 11.49 -0.79 -10.64
CA ASP A 96 11.98 0.58 -10.76
C ASP A 96 11.15 1.45 -11.73
N ALA A 97 10.09 0.91 -12.34
CA ALA A 97 9.24 1.68 -13.27
C ALA A 97 8.51 2.85 -12.57
N TYR A 98 8.36 2.80 -11.24
CA TYR A 98 7.63 3.82 -10.45
C TYR A 98 8.35 4.19 -9.13
N PRO A 99 9.48 4.92 -9.18
CA PRO A 99 10.43 5.04 -8.05
C PRO A 99 9.99 6.00 -6.92
N CYS A 100 9.02 6.85 -7.18
CA CYS A 100 8.54 7.94 -6.34
C CYS A 100 8.07 7.59 -4.90
N ARG A 101 7.68 6.35 -4.63
CA ARG A 101 7.16 5.89 -3.32
C ARG A 101 7.79 4.55 -2.89
N GLY A 102 8.94 4.22 -3.46
CA GLY A 102 9.58 2.92 -3.29
C GLY A 102 9.23 1.96 -4.43
N ASN A 103 10.17 1.05 -4.69
CA ASN A 103 10.20 0.14 -5.83
C ASN A 103 9.84 -1.29 -5.46
N ILE A 104 9.36 -1.57 -4.24
CA ILE A 104 8.94 -2.92 -3.86
C ILE A 104 7.46 -3.12 -4.21
N ARG A 105 7.15 -4.15 -4.99
CA ARG A 105 5.82 -4.45 -5.52
C ARG A 105 5.57 -5.96 -5.56
N PRO A 106 4.31 -6.42 -5.44
CA PRO A 106 3.98 -7.81 -5.74
C PRO A 106 4.47 -8.20 -7.13
N VAL A 107 5.03 -9.39 -7.27
CA VAL A 107 5.45 -9.91 -8.59
C VAL A 107 4.24 -10.10 -9.52
N HIS A 108 3.06 -10.33 -8.95
CA HIS A 108 1.79 -10.46 -9.65
C HIS A 108 0.72 -9.58 -8.98
N ASP A 109 -0.25 -9.08 -9.76
CA ASP A 109 -1.41 -8.39 -9.21
C ASP A 109 -2.11 -9.30 -8.19
N HIS A 110 -2.11 -8.87 -6.93
CA HIS A 110 -2.50 -9.71 -5.82
C HIS A 110 -3.38 -8.94 -4.84
N ILE A 111 -4.54 -9.50 -4.55
CA ILE A 111 -5.45 -9.00 -3.51
C ILE A 111 -5.77 -10.16 -2.58
N THR A 112 -5.38 -10.03 -1.32
CA THR A 112 -5.71 -11.03 -0.30
C THR A 112 -7.11 -10.78 0.24
N ARG A 113 -7.92 -11.84 0.34
CA ARG A 113 -9.27 -11.78 0.92
C ARG A 113 -9.50 -12.93 1.90
N PHE A 114 -9.98 -12.60 3.08
CA PHE A 114 -10.33 -13.54 4.16
C PHE A 114 -11.76 -13.35 4.67
#